data_AF-A0A1Q6VF30-F1
#
_entry.id   AF-A0A1Q6VF30-F1
#
_cell.length_a   1.000
_cell.length_b   1.000
_cell.length_c   1.000
_cell.angle_alpha   90.00
_cell.angle_beta   90.00
_cell.angle_gamma   90.00
#
_symmetry.space_group_name_H-M   'P 1'
#
loop_
_entity.id
_entity.type
_entity.pdbx_description
1 polymer ?
#
loop_
_entity_poly.entity_id
_entity_poly.type
_entity_poly.pdbx_seq_one_letter_code
_entity_poly.pdbx_strand_id
1 'polypeptide(L)'
;MRAFLAIMAIVLFANSAVCADADSKRLDDESLRGYMAGDYELIGRKPDSTATYSGHVTIQDVNGILQVTRTIDGKADKCVARFDTVAGNDKIPVLRIRFHFGGKEYDATYRWQSDPDNYPRFTGYVYLPGTKSPGLEALFPVHR
;
A
#
# COMPACT_ATOMS: atom_id res chain seq x y z
N MET A 1 66.23 -45.06 -11.15
CA MET A 1 66.37 -43.59 -11.10
C MET A 1 64.95 -43.03 -11.26
N ARG A 2 64.22 -42.59 -10.21
CA ARG A 2 64.30 -41.28 -9.50
C ARG A 2 64.41 -40.13 -10.52
N ALA A 3 63.56 -39.12 -10.63
CA ALA A 3 62.42 -38.58 -9.88
C ALA A 3 61.47 -37.91 -10.91
N PHE A 4 60.25 -37.46 -10.60
CA PHE A 4 59.99 -36.08 -10.21
C PHE A 4 58.47 -35.85 -10.02
N LEU A 5 58.14 -35.03 -8.99
CA LEU A 5 57.00 -34.08 -8.88
C LEU A 5 55.57 -34.66 -8.87
N ALA A 6 54.88 -34.77 -7.73
CA ALA A 6 54.30 -33.72 -6.87
C ALA A 6 52.95 -33.16 -7.36
N ILE A 7 51.88 -33.59 -6.65
CA ILE A 7 50.71 -32.84 -6.16
C ILE A 7 49.95 -31.96 -7.19
N MET A 8 48.81 -32.49 -7.67
CA MET A 8 47.67 -31.77 -8.28
C MET A 8 46.41 -32.55 -7.89
N ALA A 9 45.28 -32.00 -7.44
CA ALA A 9 44.87 -30.67 -7.06
C ALA A 9 43.70 -30.85 -6.09
N ILE A 10 43.73 -30.18 -4.94
CA ILE A 10 42.60 -30.01 -4.03
C ILE A 10 42.01 -28.63 -4.34
N VAL A 11 40.68 -28.54 -4.26
CA VAL A 11 39.84 -27.33 -4.16
C VAL A 11 39.36 -26.74 -5.48
N LEU A 12 38.05 -26.91 -5.75
CA LEU A 12 37.10 -25.81 -6.03
C LEU A 12 35.66 -26.38 -6.17
N PHE A 13 35.10 -26.87 -5.06
CA PHE A 13 33.64 -26.89 -4.88
C PHE A 13 33.24 -25.58 -4.20
N ALA A 14 33.07 -24.52 -5.00
CA ALA A 14 32.43 -23.29 -4.56
C ALA A 14 32.01 -22.47 -5.79
N ASN A 15 31.10 -23.01 -6.62
CA ASN A 15 30.19 -22.09 -7.30
C ASN A 15 29.10 -21.77 -6.30
N SER A 16 29.46 -20.84 -5.42
CA SER A 16 28.55 -20.09 -4.57
C SER A 16 27.34 -19.73 -5.41
N ALA A 17 26.17 -20.18 -4.98
CA ALA A 17 24.91 -19.59 -5.38
C ALA A 17 25.08 -18.08 -5.25
N VAL A 18 25.15 -17.39 -6.39
CA VAL A 18 24.82 -15.97 -6.43
C VAL A 18 23.34 -15.98 -6.08
N CYS A 19 23.05 -15.89 -4.78
CA CYS A 19 21.83 -15.28 -4.32
C CYS A 19 21.82 -13.93 -5.04
N ALA A 20 21.08 -13.86 -6.14
CA ALA A 20 20.60 -12.60 -6.62
C ALA A 20 19.83 -12.03 -5.44
N ASP A 21 20.48 -11.13 -4.70
CA ASP A 21 19.77 -10.15 -3.91
C ASP A 21 18.73 -9.60 -4.88
N ALA A 22 17.48 -9.98 -4.66
CA ALA A 22 16.35 -9.33 -5.29
C ALA A 22 16.46 -7.90 -4.79
N ASP A 23 17.13 -7.08 -5.60
CA ASP A 23 17.21 -5.64 -5.48
C ASP A 23 15.75 -5.20 -5.35
N SER A 24 15.32 -5.03 -4.09
CA SER A 24 13.99 -4.58 -3.76
C SER A 24 13.97 -3.15 -4.23
N LYS A 25 13.69 -2.96 -5.52
CA LYS A 25 13.56 -1.66 -6.17
C LYS A 25 12.58 -0.90 -5.29
N ARG A 26 13.09 0.00 -4.45
CA ARG A 26 12.27 0.90 -3.66
C ARG A 26 11.32 1.50 -4.67
N LEU A 27 10.04 1.22 -4.51
CA LEU A 27 9.02 1.80 -5.36
C LEU A 27 9.26 3.30 -5.33
N ASP A 28 9.47 3.88 -6.50
CA ASP A 28 9.64 5.30 -6.67
C ASP A 28 8.35 5.99 -6.27
N ASP A 29 8.38 6.74 -5.17
CA ASP A 29 7.18 7.39 -4.62
C ASP A 29 6.47 8.24 -5.67
N GLU A 30 7.19 8.84 -6.62
CA GLU A 30 6.61 9.59 -7.74
C GLU A 30 5.74 8.73 -8.66
N SER A 31 6.25 7.61 -9.17
CA SER A 31 5.44 6.72 -10.01
C SER A 31 4.30 6.11 -9.22
N LEU A 32 4.51 5.79 -7.93
CA LEU A 32 3.41 5.35 -7.07
C LEU A 32 2.34 6.42 -6.91
N ARG A 33 2.69 7.69 -6.70
CA ARG A 33 1.69 8.75 -6.59
C ARG A 33 0.88 8.89 -7.87
N GLY A 34 1.55 8.83 -9.03
CA GLY A 34 0.89 8.82 -10.33
C GLY A 34 -0.05 7.63 -10.51
N TYR A 35 0.38 6.44 -10.07
CA TYR A 35 -0.42 5.20 -10.12
C TYR A 35 -1.65 5.24 -9.21
N MET A 36 -1.55 5.87 -8.02
CA MET A 36 -2.68 6.00 -7.10
C MET A 36 -3.64 7.14 -7.44
N ALA A 37 -3.22 8.11 -8.25
CA ALA A 37 -4.07 9.24 -8.62
C ALA A 37 -5.25 8.76 -9.47
N GLY A 38 -6.45 9.24 -9.16
CA GLY A 38 -7.67 8.78 -9.82
C GLY A 38 -8.94 9.06 -9.02
N ASP A 39 -10.04 8.67 -9.60
CA ASP A 39 -11.39 8.75 -9.06
C ASP A 39 -11.85 7.35 -8.65
N TYR A 40 -12.48 7.23 -7.48
CA TYR A 40 -12.85 5.94 -6.89
C TYR A 40 -14.25 5.95 -6.29
N GLU A 41 -14.98 4.84 -6.48
CA GLU A 41 -16.18 4.53 -5.69
C GLU A 41 -15.77 3.86 -4.38
N LEU A 42 -16.29 4.38 -3.27
CA LEU A 42 -16.04 3.86 -1.93
C LEU A 42 -17.26 3.09 -1.44
N ILE A 43 -17.03 1.89 -0.91
CA ILE A 43 -17.97 1.17 -0.06
C ILE A 43 -17.30 0.83 1.27
N GLY A 44 -18.03 0.99 2.37
CA GLY A 44 -17.47 0.76 3.69
C GLY A 44 -18.46 0.28 4.73
N ARG A 45 -17.91 -0.20 5.84
CA ARG A 45 -18.61 -0.54 7.08
C ARG A 45 -17.96 0.18 8.25
N LYS A 46 -18.76 0.84 9.09
CA LYS A 46 -18.26 1.67 10.19
C LYS A 46 -17.57 0.80 11.26
N PRO A 47 -16.52 1.31 11.93
CA PRO A 47 -15.91 0.62 13.07
C PRO A 47 -16.93 0.35 14.18
N ASP A 48 -16.78 -0.77 14.88
CA ASP A 48 -17.66 -1.22 15.98
C ASP A 48 -19.15 -1.26 15.59
N SER A 49 -19.46 -1.47 14.31
CA SER A 49 -20.82 -1.41 13.78
C SER A 49 -21.03 -2.35 12.58
N THR A 50 -22.30 -2.66 12.31
CA THR A 50 -22.76 -3.29 11.07
C THR A 50 -23.21 -2.27 10.03
N ALA A 51 -23.28 -0.99 10.39
CA ALA A 51 -23.73 0.07 9.48
C ALA A 51 -22.74 0.26 8.32
N THR A 52 -23.27 0.24 7.10
CA THR A 52 -22.52 0.50 5.87
C THR A 52 -22.63 1.96 5.44
N TYR A 53 -21.73 2.37 4.55
CA TYR A 53 -21.76 3.66 3.88
C TYR A 53 -21.12 3.52 2.50
N SER A 54 -21.44 4.45 1.62
CA SER A 54 -20.81 4.60 0.32
C SER A 54 -20.44 6.04 0.07
N GLY A 55 -19.56 6.28 -0.89
CA GLY A 55 -19.14 7.62 -1.23
C GLY A 55 -18.21 7.63 -2.43
N HIS A 56 -17.67 8.81 -2.70
CA HIS A 56 -16.70 9.04 -3.76
C HIS A 56 -15.37 9.49 -3.16
N VAL A 57 -14.25 9.02 -3.71
CA VAL A 57 -12.92 9.45 -3.32
C VAL A 57 -12.14 9.87 -4.56
N THR A 58 -11.57 11.07 -4.54
CA THR A 58 -10.62 11.52 -5.55
C THR A 58 -9.25 11.63 -4.90
N ILE A 59 -8.24 11.00 -5.51
CA ILE A 59 -6.83 11.06 -5.11
C ILE A 59 -6.07 11.81 -6.20
N GLN A 60 -5.28 12.81 -5.83
CA GLN A 60 -4.51 13.64 -6.77
C GLN A 60 -3.08 13.81 -6.28
N ASP A 61 -2.10 13.66 -7.16
CA ASP A 61 -0.74 14.15 -6.88
C ASP A 61 -0.70 15.66 -7.14
N VAL A 62 -0.58 16.45 -6.07
CA VAL A 62 -0.44 17.89 -6.12
C VAL A 62 0.91 18.25 -5.53
N ASN A 63 1.87 18.59 -6.39
CA ASN A 63 3.24 18.97 -6.00
C ASN A 63 3.96 17.92 -5.13
N GLY A 64 3.79 16.63 -5.43
CA GLY A 64 4.43 15.54 -4.71
C GLY A 64 3.65 15.06 -3.48
N ILE A 65 2.43 15.56 -3.27
CA ILE A 65 1.57 15.24 -2.13
C ILE A 65 0.28 14.62 -2.66
N LEU A 66 -0.07 13.43 -2.15
CA LEU A 66 -1.37 12.80 -2.45
C LEU A 66 -2.48 13.50 -1.66
N GLN A 67 -3.12 14.47 -2.29
CA GLN A 67 -4.34 15.07 -1.76
C GLN A 67 -5.50 14.12 -2.01
N VAL A 68 -6.34 13.96 -0.99
CA VAL A 68 -7.52 13.10 -1.03
C VAL A 68 -8.74 13.92 -0.70
N THR A 69 -9.74 13.90 -1.58
CA THR A 69 -11.07 14.42 -1.29
C THR A 69 -12.03 13.25 -1.15
N ARG A 70 -12.66 13.12 0.01
CA ARG A 70 -13.64 12.06 0.31
C ARG A 70 -15.02 12.69 0.42
N THR A 71 -15.99 12.21 -0.34
CA THR A 71 -17.39 12.65 -0.26
C THR A 71 -18.25 11.48 0.20
N ILE A 72 -18.70 11.51 1.45
CA ILE A 72 -19.54 10.47 2.07
C ILE A 72 -20.81 11.14 2.61
N ASP A 73 -21.98 10.57 2.31
CA ASP A 73 -23.28 11.14 2.69
C ASP A 73 -23.43 12.63 2.27
N GLY A 74 -22.91 12.99 1.09
CA GLY A 74 -22.93 14.36 0.55
C GLY A 74 -21.99 15.35 1.24
N LYS A 75 -21.17 14.89 2.20
CA LYS A 75 -20.20 15.73 2.92
C LYS A 75 -18.79 15.44 2.42
N ALA A 76 -18.12 16.50 1.96
CA ALA A 76 -16.74 16.42 1.51
C ALA A 76 -15.76 16.69 2.67
N ASP A 77 -14.71 15.88 2.75
CA ASP A 77 -13.54 16.07 3.61
C ASP A 77 -12.27 16.06 2.74
N LYS A 78 -11.32 16.94 3.06
CA LYS A 78 -10.03 17.02 2.37
C LYS A 78 -8.92 16.61 3.32
N CYS A 79 -8.13 15.63 2.91
CA CYS A 79 -7.04 15.07 3.69
C CYS A 79 -5.84 14.75 2.80
N VAL A 80 -4.78 14.23 3.40
CA VAL A 80 -3.56 13.81 2.71
C VAL A 80 -3.33 12.33 2.95
N ALA A 81 -2.96 11.61 1.90
CA ALA A 81 -2.49 10.25 1.97
C ALA A 81 -0.96 10.20 1.99
N ARG A 82 -0.41 9.18 2.67
CA ARG A 82 1.02 8.91 2.67
C ARG A 82 1.31 7.43 2.52
N PHE A 83 2.39 7.10 1.81
CA PHE A 83 2.92 5.75 1.81
C PHE A 83 3.59 5.46 3.15
N ASP A 84 3.39 4.25 3.65
CA ASP A 84 3.99 3.76 4.88
C ASP A 84 4.22 2.25 4.74
N THR A 85 4.81 1.62 5.77
CA THR A 85 5.00 0.17 5.83
C THR A 85 4.43 -0.41 7.12
N VAL A 86 3.99 -1.67 7.07
CA VAL A 86 3.48 -2.44 8.22
C VAL A 86 4.17 -3.80 8.31
N ALA A 87 3.79 -4.61 9.31
CA ALA A 87 4.32 -5.95 9.57
C ALA A 87 5.82 -6.00 9.94
N GLY A 88 6.30 -4.98 10.65
CA GLY A 88 7.65 -4.97 11.23
C GLY A 88 8.75 -5.11 10.17
N ASN A 89 9.48 -6.22 10.20
CA ASN A 89 10.60 -6.47 9.30
C ASN A 89 10.18 -6.72 7.85
N ASP A 90 8.94 -7.16 7.62
CA ASP A 90 8.44 -7.47 6.27
C ASP A 90 8.13 -6.21 5.46
N LYS A 91 8.03 -5.04 6.13
CA LYS A 91 7.86 -3.71 5.53
C LYS A 91 6.81 -3.68 4.41
N ILE A 92 5.65 -4.29 4.65
CA ILE A 92 4.58 -4.39 3.66
C ILE A 92 4.03 -2.98 3.36
N PRO A 93 4.05 -2.52 2.10
CA PRO A 93 3.66 -1.15 1.76
C PRO A 93 2.14 -0.96 1.90
N VAL A 94 1.75 0.19 2.43
CA VAL A 94 0.36 0.59 2.66
C VAL A 94 0.15 2.08 2.38
N LEU A 95 -1.09 2.45 2.05
CA LEU A 95 -1.52 3.84 1.99
C LEU A 95 -2.21 4.19 3.31
N ARG A 96 -1.75 5.22 4.01
CA ARG A 96 -2.39 5.73 5.22
C ARG A 96 -3.11 7.03 4.93
N ILE A 97 -4.34 7.14 5.42
CA ILE A 97 -5.17 8.34 5.32
C ILE A 97 -5.72 8.66 6.71
N ARG A 98 -5.62 9.92 7.12
CA ARG A 98 -6.30 10.45 8.30
C ARG A 98 -7.34 11.45 7.87
N PHE A 99 -8.60 11.23 8.24
CA PHE A 99 -9.74 11.99 7.71
C PHE A 99 -10.81 12.21 8.78
N HIS A 100 -11.71 13.16 8.50
CA HIS A 100 -12.83 13.46 9.38
C HIS A 100 -14.14 12.93 8.81
N PHE A 101 -14.95 12.31 9.67
CA PHE A 101 -16.30 11.88 9.30
C PHE A 101 -17.22 11.94 10.53
N GLY A 102 -18.40 12.54 10.38
CA GLY A 102 -19.36 12.66 11.49
C GLY A 102 -18.80 13.34 12.74
N GLY A 103 -17.90 14.31 12.59
CA GLY A 103 -17.27 15.05 13.69
C GLY A 103 -16.18 14.26 14.45
N LYS A 104 -15.74 13.12 13.92
CA LYS A 104 -14.66 12.30 14.50
C LYS A 104 -13.52 12.17 13.50
N GLU A 105 -12.30 12.11 14.01
CA GLU A 105 -11.11 11.78 13.22
C GLU A 105 -10.90 10.26 13.19
N TYR A 106 -10.58 9.75 12.00
CA TYR A 106 -10.32 8.35 11.74
C TYR A 106 -8.95 8.19 11.09
N ASP A 107 -8.29 7.07 11.39
CA ASP A 107 -7.16 6.57 10.62
C ASP A 107 -7.66 5.41 9.73
N ALA A 108 -7.18 5.37 8.49
CA ALA A 108 -7.36 4.25 7.60
C ALA A 108 -6.01 3.77 7.04
N THR A 109 -5.88 2.45 6.94
CA THR A 109 -4.72 1.78 6.36
C THR A 109 -5.22 0.87 5.24
N TYR A 110 -4.77 1.15 4.02
CA TYR A 110 -5.14 0.40 2.83
C TYR A 110 -3.96 -0.38 2.27
N ARG A 111 -4.25 -1.58 1.83
CA ARG A 111 -3.45 -2.25 0.80
C ARG A 111 -4.06 -1.94 -0.56
N TRP A 112 -3.22 -1.92 -1.58
CA TRP A 112 -3.66 -1.87 -2.96
C TRP A 112 -3.21 -3.12 -3.70
N GLN A 113 -3.93 -3.42 -4.75
CA GLN A 113 -3.57 -4.40 -5.76
C GLN A 113 -4.00 -3.87 -7.11
N SER A 114 -3.27 -4.22 -8.16
CA SER A 114 -3.72 -3.89 -9.51
C SER A 114 -4.92 -4.76 -9.86
N ASP A 115 -5.96 -4.12 -10.39
CA ASP A 115 -7.05 -4.80 -11.07
C ASP A 115 -6.65 -5.17 -12.51
N PRO A 116 -7.43 -6.05 -13.19
CA PRO A 116 -7.17 -6.44 -14.59
C PRO A 116 -7.18 -5.27 -15.59
N ASP A 117 -7.70 -4.12 -15.18
CA ASP A 117 -7.72 -2.85 -15.92
C ASP A 117 -6.46 -1.99 -15.71
N ASN A 118 -5.51 -2.46 -14.90
CA ASN A 118 -4.28 -1.77 -14.52
C ASN A 118 -4.48 -0.52 -13.63
N TYR A 119 -5.63 -0.39 -12.96
CA TYR A 119 -5.86 0.61 -11.91
C TYR A 119 -5.78 -0.02 -10.52
N PRO A 120 -5.36 0.72 -9.49
CA PRO A 120 -5.31 0.17 -8.14
C PRO A 120 -6.71 0.05 -7.55
N ARG A 121 -7.03 -1.14 -7.03
CA ARG A 121 -8.11 -1.32 -6.07
C ARG A 121 -7.54 -1.26 -4.66
N PHE A 122 -8.12 -0.42 -3.82
CA PHE A 122 -7.74 -0.34 -2.41
C PHE A 122 -8.71 -1.15 -1.56
N THR A 123 -8.18 -1.89 -0.60
CA THR A 123 -8.97 -2.49 0.47
C THR A 123 -8.26 -2.27 1.79
N GLY A 124 -9.00 -1.96 2.85
CA GLY A 124 -8.38 -1.51 4.07
C GLY A 124 -9.29 -1.53 5.29
N TYR A 125 -8.65 -1.21 6.41
CA TYR A 125 -9.30 -1.05 7.70
C TYR A 125 -9.41 0.42 8.06
N VAL A 126 -10.52 0.78 8.69
CA VAL A 126 -10.78 2.11 9.26
C VAL A 126 -10.93 1.96 10.77
N TYR A 127 -10.34 2.86 11.54
CA TYR A 127 -10.38 2.81 13.00
C TYR A 127 -10.16 4.19 13.61
N LEU A 128 -10.50 4.30 14.89
CA LEU A 128 -10.17 5.42 15.76
C LEU A 128 -9.62 4.88 17.09
N PRO A 129 -9.05 5.72 17.98
CA PRO A 129 -8.58 5.25 19.27
C PRO A 129 -9.68 4.51 20.05
N GLY A 130 -9.36 3.31 20.54
CA GLY A 130 -10.27 2.46 21.29
C GLY A 130 -11.22 1.59 20.46
N THR A 131 -11.12 1.60 19.12
CA THR A 131 -11.87 0.68 18.26
C THR A 131 -11.60 -0.77 18.64
N LYS A 132 -12.67 -1.56 18.86
CA LYS A 132 -12.58 -2.99 19.20
C LYS A 132 -12.63 -3.87 17.95
N SER A 133 -13.46 -3.49 16.98
CA SER A 133 -13.61 -4.13 15.68
C SER A 133 -13.45 -3.08 14.58
N PRO A 134 -12.42 -3.18 13.73
CA PRO A 134 -12.19 -2.19 12.69
C PRO A 134 -13.33 -2.16 11.68
N GLY A 135 -13.54 -0.97 11.14
CA GLY A 135 -14.32 -0.77 9.93
C GLY A 135 -13.59 -1.37 8.73
N LEU A 136 -14.32 -1.54 7.65
CA LEU A 136 -13.80 -2.04 6.39
C LEU A 136 -14.08 -1.01 5.31
N GLU A 137 -13.16 -0.85 4.38
CA GLU A 137 -13.36 -0.07 3.16
C GLU A 137 -12.77 -0.77 1.95
N ALA A 138 -13.44 -0.57 0.81
CA ALA A 138 -12.93 -0.87 -0.52
C ALA A 138 -13.15 0.35 -1.42
N LEU A 139 -12.12 0.70 -2.19
CA LEU A 139 -12.14 1.78 -3.17
C LEU A 139 -11.94 1.15 -4.55
N PHE A 140 -12.95 1.30 -5.41
CA PHE A 140 -12.96 0.75 -6.76
C PHE A 140 -12.69 1.86 -7.78
N PRO A 141 -11.75 1.67 -8.71
CA PRO A 141 -11.43 2.70 -9.69
C PRO A 141 -12.62 3.01 -10.61
N VAL A 142 -12.89 4.30 -10.81
CA VAL A 142 -13.88 4.79 -11.78
C VAL A 142 -13.21 4.96 -13.12
N HIS A 143 -13.73 4.26 -14.12
CA HIS A 143 -13.30 4.39 -15.50
C HIS A 143 -14.08 5.53 -16.16
N ARG A 144 -13.38 6.46 -16.79
CA ARG A 144 -13.98 7.51 -17.62
C ARG A 144 -13.51 7.38 -19.05
#